data_AF-A0A3M2BH85-F1
#
_entry.id   AF-A0A3M2BH85-F1
#
_cell.length_a   1.000
_cell.length_b   1.000
_cell.length_c   1.000
_cell.angle_alpha   90.00
_cell.angle_beta   90.00
_cell.angle_gamma   90.00
#
_symmetry.space_group_name_H-M   'P 1'
#
loop_
_entity.id
_entity.type
_entity.pdbx_description
1 polymer ?
#
loop_
_entity_poly.entity_id
_entity_poly.type
_entity_poly.pdbx_seq_one_letter_code
_entity_poly.pdbx_strand_id
1 'polypeptide(L)'
;MNEVGSSPDGLPDDRDTSPVPAGPPVAGGSAGSSAAPPGGGPAAHDTPWIETPEGGRFFLNAVLVAPEFCVLVPLTVRTLLRMLGLAQEPSVFLDTIPFVAAAVLPRVGWLLVVPLALSLRARRHTRSVVARRWLAVFALSHAAFLVYTVLSAFGAV
;
A
#
# COMPACT_ATOMS: atom_id res chain seq x y z
N MET A 1 -3.49 54.54 11.28
CA MET A 1 -2.36 54.18 12.16
C MET A 1 -1.42 53.32 11.33
N ASN A 2 -0.25 53.88 11.06
CA ASN A 2 0.86 53.31 10.29
C ASN A 2 1.57 52.21 11.09
N GLU A 3 2.18 51.25 10.40
CA GLU A 3 3.56 50.68 10.51
C GLU A 3 3.60 49.53 9.47
N VAL A 4 4.09 49.68 8.23
CA VAL A 4 5.47 49.80 7.76
C VAL A 4 6.50 49.11 8.67
N GLY A 5 6.91 47.91 8.27
CA GLY A 5 8.08 47.20 8.79
C GLY A 5 8.73 46.38 7.67
N SER A 6 9.92 46.81 7.29
CA SER A 6 10.70 46.38 6.12
C SER A 6 11.50 45.08 6.33
N SER A 7 11.72 44.36 5.22
CA SER A 7 12.80 43.40 4.85
C SER A 7 14.15 43.58 5.58
N PRO A 8 15.01 42.53 5.73
CA PRO A 8 15.70 41.94 4.56
C PRO A 8 16.17 40.47 4.62
N ASP A 9 16.45 39.97 3.41
CA ASP A 9 17.61 39.16 2.98
C ASP A 9 18.32 38.24 3.99
N GLY A 10 18.36 36.96 3.62
CA GLY A 10 19.26 35.98 4.23
C GLY A 10 19.19 34.64 3.52
N LEU A 11 19.52 34.61 2.22
CA LEU A 11 19.78 33.38 1.50
C LEU A 11 21.27 33.01 1.64
N PRO A 12 21.65 31.93 2.34
CA PRO A 12 22.97 31.34 2.17
C PRO A 12 23.00 30.50 0.89
N ASP A 13 23.84 30.94 -0.04
CA ASP A 13 24.23 30.26 -1.28
C ASP A 13 25.36 29.26 -0.99
N ASP A 14 24.99 28.05 -0.56
CA ASP A 14 25.95 26.95 -0.32
C ASP A 14 26.26 26.19 -1.62
N ARG A 15 26.84 26.90 -2.60
CA ARG A 15 27.51 26.28 -3.75
C ARG A 15 28.99 26.11 -3.46
N ASP A 16 29.28 25.17 -2.57
CA ASP A 16 30.64 24.69 -2.35
C ASP A 16 30.95 23.58 -3.36
N THR A 17 31.25 23.97 -4.60
CA THR A 17 31.73 23.04 -5.65
C THR A 17 33.23 22.86 -5.52
N SER A 18 33.65 22.03 -4.56
CA SER A 18 35.03 21.53 -4.53
C SER A 18 35.13 20.23 -5.35
N PRO A 19 36.06 20.14 -6.33
CA PRO A 19 36.27 18.92 -7.11
C PRO A 19 36.95 17.86 -6.24
N VAL A 20 36.28 16.71 -6.08
CA VAL A 20 36.84 15.53 -5.41
C VAL A 20 38.00 14.96 -6.25
N PRO A 21 39.23 14.83 -5.70
CA PRO A 21 40.35 14.25 -6.42
C PRO A 21 40.15 12.73 -6.63
N ALA A 22 40.42 12.29 -7.86
CA ALA A 22 40.40 10.88 -8.25
C ALA A 22 41.46 10.08 -7.47
N GLY A 23 41.00 9.21 -6.57
CA GLY A 23 41.82 8.21 -5.91
C GLY A 23 42.15 7.03 -6.83
N PRO A 24 43.33 6.39 -6.67
CA PRO A 24 43.83 5.34 -7.56
C PRO A 24 43.08 4.00 -7.40
N PRO A 25 43.13 3.11 -8.42
CA PRO A 25 42.49 1.80 -8.37
C PRO A 25 43.29 0.83 -7.50
N VAL A 26 42.66 0.30 -6.44
CA VAL A 26 43.24 -0.78 -5.63
C VAL A 26 42.67 -2.11 -6.10
N ALA A 27 43.54 -2.92 -6.68
CA ALA A 27 43.29 -4.31 -7.04
C ALA A 27 43.65 -5.24 -5.88
N GLY A 28 42.79 -6.24 -5.63
CA GLY A 28 43.19 -7.60 -5.24
C GLY A 28 43.43 -7.91 -3.76
N GLY A 29 42.64 -8.86 -3.24
CA GLY A 29 43.23 -10.02 -2.56
C GLY A 29 42.98 -10.21 -1.05
N SER A 30 42.16 -11.25 -0.76
CA SER A 30 42.43 -12.33 0.20
C SER A 30 42.19 -12.14 1.71
N ALA A 31 41.15 -12.85 2.17
CA ALA A 31 41.04 -13.67 3.39
C ALA A 31 41.86 -13.32 4.65
N GLY A 32 41.13 -12.99 5.72
CA GLY A 32 41.62 -12.99 7.11
C GLY A 32 40.44 -13.00 8.08
N SER A 33 40.40 -14.00 8.96
CA SER A 33 39.35 -14.25 9.94
C SER A 33 39.46 -13.33 11.16
N SER A 34 38.29 -13.01 11.74
CA SER A 34 38.02 -12.75 13.16
C SER A 34 38.81 -11.65 13.88
N ALA A 35 38.23 -10.44 13.92
CA ALA A 35 38.25 -9.56 15.08
C ALA A 35 37.02 -8.64 15.01
N ALA A 36 36.08 -8.77 15.95
CA ALA A 36 35.00 -7.81 16.10
C ALA A 36 35.57 -6.48 16.64
N PRO A 37 35.31 -5.32 16.01
CA PRO A 37 35.68 -4.04 16.59
C PRO A 37 34.57 -3.52 17.52
N PRO A 38 34.90 -2.96 18.69
CA PRO A 38 33.98 -2.18 19.49
C PRO A 38 33.91 -0.77 18.88
N GLY A 39 32.87 -0.53 18.10
CA GLY A 39 32.65 0.76 17.46
C GLY A 39 31.20 0.90 17.08
N GLY A 40 30.43 1.52 17.97
CA GLY A 40 29.13 2.09 17.63
C GLY A 40 29.31 3.18 16.59
N GLY A 41 29.43 2.78 15.33
CA GLY A 41 29.12 3.65 14.21
C GLY A 41 27.62 3.91 14.23
N PRO A 42 27.14 5.09 13.79
CA PRO A 42 25.71 5.33 13.64
C PRO A 42 25.16 4.19 12.80
N ALA A 43 24.19 3.45 13.35
CA ALA A 43 23.50 2.37 12.67
C ALA A 43 23.24 2.84 11.23
N ALA A 44 23.68 2.05 10.24
CA ALA A 44 23.18 2.21 8.89
C ALA A 44 21.67 2.35 9.04
N HIS A 45 21.14 3.57 8.87
CA HIS A 45 19.77 3.86 9.22
C HIS A 45 18.94 3.01 8.27
N ASP A 46 18.51 1.87 8.78
CA ASP A 46 17.63 0.90 8.18
C ASP A 46 16.41 1.69 7.74
N THR A 47 16.39 2.10 6.48
CA THR A 47 15.27 2.84 5.93
C THR A 47 14.05 1.96 6.18
N PRO A 48 13.07 2.40 7.01
CA PRO A 48 11.92 1.57 7.35
C PRO A 48 11.33 1.02 6.07
N TRP A 49 11.00 -0.27 6.03
CA TRP A 49 10.60 -0.93 4.77
C TRP A 49 9.46 -0.18 4.05
N ILE A 50 8.55 0.45 4.81
CA ILE A 50 7.45 1.27 4.31
C ILE A 50 7.88 2.53 3.54
N GLU A 51 9.06 3.07 3.82
CA GLU A 51 9.64 4.23 3.13
C GLU A 51 10.31 3.84 1.80
N THR A 52 10.56 2.55 1.58
CA THR A 52 11.05 2.07 0.29
C THR A 52 9.93 2.12 -0.77
N PRO A 53 10.26 2.31 -2.06
CA PRO A 53 9.25 2.31 -3.13
C PRO A 53 8.42 1.02 -3.20
N GLU A 54 9.01 -0.12 -2.80
CA GLU A 54 8.30 -1.41 -2.76
C GLU A 54 7.35 -1.50 -1.58
N GLY A 55 7.80 -1.14 -0.38
CA GLY A 55 6.99 -1.16 0.83
C GLY A 55 5.86 -0.14 0.83
N GLY A 56 6.12 1.07 0.33
CA GLY A 56 5.09 2.10 0.19
C GLY A 56 3.97 1.67 -0.76
N ARG A 57 4.29 1.01 -1.88
CA ARG A 57 3.28 0.47 -2.80
C ARG A 57 2.48 -0.67 -2.17
N PHE A 58 3.14 -1.56 -1.42
CA PHE A 58 2.44 -2.62 -0.71
C PHE A 58 1.48 -2.05 0.34
N PHE A 59 1.94 -1.09 1.14
CA PHE A 59 1.15 -0.41 2.15
C PHE A 59 -0.08 0.28 1.53
N LEU A 60 0.10 1.02 0.43
CA LEU A 60 -1.03 1.65 -0.27
C LEU A 60 -2.06 0.62 -0.74
N ASN A 61 -1.64 -0.52 -1.28
CA ASN A 61 -2.58 -1.58 -1.66
C ASN A 61 -3.29 -2.18 -0.43
N ALA A 62 -2.59 -2.35 0.69
CA ALA A 62 -3.19 -2.82 1.94
C ALA A 62 -4.22 -1.82 2.51
N VAL A 63 -3.97 -0.52 2.41
CA VAL A 63 -4.95 0.51 2.81
C VAL A 63 -6.15 0.51 1.87
N LEU A 64 -5.92 0.38 0.56
CA LEU A 64 -6.98 0.38 -0.45
C LEU A 64 -7.88 -0.86 -0.38
N VAL A 65 -7.37 -1.99 0.14
CA VAL A 65 -8.19 -3.21 0.31
C VAL A 65 -9.05 -3.16 1.58
N ALA A 66 -8.73 -2.32 2.57
CA ALA A 66 -9.44 -2.30 3.86
C ALA A 66 -10.95 -2.02 3.73
N PRO A 67 -11.41 -1.02 2.93
CA PRO A 67 -12.84 -0.81 2.70
C PRO A 67 -13.56 -2.01 2.09
N GLU A 68 -12.88 -2.79 1.24
CA GLU A 68 -13.44 -4.00 0.66
C GLU A 68 -13.66 -5.07 1.72
N PHE A 69 -12.72 -5.24 2.65
CA PHE A 69 -12.89 -6.17 3.77
C PHE A 69 -14.07 -5.77 4.66
N CYS A 70 -14.33 -4.48 4.85
CA CYS A 70 -15.50 -4.01 5.60
C CYS A 70 -16.83 -4.46 5.00
N VAL A 71 -16.89 -4.71 3.68
CA VAL A 71 -18.09 -5.19 2.99
C VAL A 71 -18.08 -6.72 2.81
N LEU A 72 -16.94 -7.27 2.40
CA LEU A 72 -16.77 -8.69 2.12
C LEU A 72 -16.88 -9.54 3.38
N VAL A 73 -16.39 -9.09 4.54
CA VAL A 73 -16.46 -9.88 5.78
C VAL A 73 -17.90 -10.08 6.22
N PRO A 74 -18.75 -9.04 6.40
CA PRO A 74 -20.17 -9.24 6.72
C PRO A 74 -20.92 -10.09 5.70
N LEU A 75 -20.65 -9.88 4.39
CA LEU A 75 -21.25 -10.69 3.33
C LEU A 75 -20.86 -12.17 3.45
N THR A 76 -19.58 -12.46 3.66
CA THR A 76 -19.07 -13.83 3.76
C THR A 76 -19.62 -14.52 5.01
N VAL A 77 -19.61 -13.83 6.15
CA VAL A 77 -20.18 -14.33 7.41
C VAL A 77 -21.67 -14.62 7.25
N ARG A 78 -22.43 -13.69 6.65
CA ARG A 78 -23.86 -13.88 6.37
C ARG A 78 -24.11 -15.09 5.48
N THR A 79 -23.40 -15.21 4.36
CA THR A 79 -23.54 -16.33 3.43
C THR A 79 -23.21 -17.65 4.13
N LEU A 80 -22.14 -17.68 4.92
CA LEU A 80 -21.74 -18.87 5.67
C LEU A 80 -22.83 -19.26 6.69
N LEU A 81 -23.29 -18.33 7.52
CA LEU A 81 -24.35 -18.59 8.51
C LEU A 81 -25.65 -19.08 7.87
N ARG A 82 -26.00 -18.55 6.68
CA ARG A 82 -27.15 -19.02 5.90
C ARG A 82 -26.97 -20.44 5.37
N MET A 83 -25.79 -20.76 4.83
CA MET A 83 -25.46 -22.11 4.36
C MET A 83 -25.50 -23.14 5.49
N LEU A 84 -25.09 -22.75 6.70
CA LEU A 84 -25.18 -23.58 7.91
C LEU A 84 -26.60 -23.62 8.52
N GLY A 85 -27.55 -22.85 8.00
CA GLY A 85 -28.91 -22.77 8.51
C GLY A 85 -29.08 -21.99 9.83
N LEU A 86 -28.05 -21.26 10.26
CA LEU A 86 -28.00 -20.56 11.55
C LEU A 86 -28.57 -19.13 11.50
N ALA A 87 -28.71 -18.54 10.31
CA ALA A 87 -29.21 -17.18 10.12
C ALA A 87 -30.25 -17.10 9.00
N GLN A 88 -31.38 -17.79 9.20
CA GLN A 88 -32.50 -17.80 8.25
C GLN A 88 -33.29 -16.49 8.28
N GLU A 89 -33.37 -15.83 9.44
CA GLU A 89 -34.09 -14.57 9.61
C GLU A 89 -33.26 -13.36 9.10
N PRO A 90 -33.92 -12.31 8.56
CA PRO A 90 -33.27 -11.05 8.25
C PRO A 90 -32.62 -10.45 9.50
N SER A 91 -31.36 -10.03 9.40
CA SER A 91 -30.63 -9.45 10.51
C SER A 91 -30.24 -8.04 10.15
N VAL A 92 -30.83 -7.06 10.85
CA VAL A 92 -30.55 -5.63 10.62
C VAL A 92 -29.04 -5.37 10.62
N PHE A 93 -28.28 -5.99 11.53
CA PHE A 93 -26.83 -5.80 11.60
C PHE A 93 -26.08 -6.40 10.41
N LEU A 94 -26.38 -7.65 10.02
CA LEU A 94 -25.72 -8.32 8.89
C LEU A 94 -26.19 -7.79 7.53
N ASP A 95 -27.37 -7.16 7.47
CA ASP A 95 -28.00 -6.70 6.25
C ASP A 95 -27.73 -5.21 5.96
N THR A 96 -27.48 -4.39 6.99
CA THR A 96 -27.24 -2.94 6.81
C THR A 96 -26.00 -2.66 5.97
N ILE A 97 -24.87 -3.32 6.27
CA ILE A 97 -23.62 -3.07 5.54
C ILE A 97 -23.75 -3.47 4.07
N PRO A 98 -24.22 -4.68 3.72
CA PRO A 98 -24.50 -5.05 2.33
C PRO A 98 -25.50 -4.12 1.64
N PHE A 99 -26.53 -3.66 2.34
CA PHE A 99 -27.53 -2.75 1.78
C PHE A 99 -26.93 -1.39 1.41
N VAL A 100 -26.20 -0.76 2.33
CA VAL A 100 -25.50 0.51 2.07
C VAL A 100 -24.47 0.32 0.96
N ALA A 101 -23.74 -0.79 1.01
CA ALA A 101 -22.80 -1.16 -0.03
C ALA A 101 -23.50 -1.21 -1.39
N ALA A 102 -24.61 -1.95 -1.55
CA ALA A 102 -25.35 -2.03 -2.81
C ALA A 102 -25.82 -0.66 -3.34
N ALA A 103 -26.18 0.27 -2.45
CA ALA A 103 -26.58 1.63 -2.86
C ALA A 103 -25.39 2.47 -3.35
N VAL A 104 -24.21 2.28 -2.76
CA VAL A 104 -23.01 3.11 -3.01
C VAL A 104 -22.12 2.51 -4.11
N LEU A 105 -22.06 1.19 -4.22
CA LEU A 105 -21.20 0.42 -5.13
C LEU A 105 -21.32 0.83 -6.60
N PRO A 106 -22.51 1.03 -7.18
CA PRO A 106 -22.62 1.41 -8.60
C PRO A 106 -21.92 2.73 -8.92
N ARG A 107 -21.78 3.63 -7.94
CA ARG A 107 -21.13 4.94 -8.09
C ARG A 107 -19.64 4.87 -7.78
N VAL A 108 -19.29 4.22 -6.68
CA VAL A 108 -17.93 4.28 -6.12
C VAL A 108 -17.08 3.07 -6.53
N GLY A 109 -17.70 1.94 -6.88
CA GLY A 109 -17.00 0.70 -7.23
C GLY A 109 -16.13 0.82 -8.48
N TRP A 110 -16.39 1.77 -9.37
CA TRP A 110 -15.48 2.07 -10.49
C TRP A 110 -14.11 2.57 -10.04
N LEU A 111 -14.01 3.17 -8.85
CA LEU A 111 -12.72 3.59 -8.28
C LEU A 111 -11.79 2.39 -8.02
N LEU A 112 -12.32 1.16 -7.92
CA LEU A 112 -11.55 -0.07 -7.74
C LEU A 112 -10.64 -0.41 -8.93
N VAL A 113 -10.90 0.17 -10.09
CA VAL A 113 -10.02 0.01 -11.26
C VAL A 113 -8.62 0.54 -10.93
N VAL A 114 -8.51 1.60 -10.14
CA VAL A 114 -7.24 2.20 -9.73
C VAL A 114 -6.40 1.24 -8.85
N PRO A 115 -6.86 0.77 -7.68
CA PRO A 115 -6.11 -0.19 -6.87
C PRO A 115 -5.85 -1.50 -7.60
N LEU A 116 -6.78 -1.99 -8.43
CA LEU A 116 -6.54 -3.17 -9.26
C LEU A 116 -5.36 -2.96 -10.22
N ALA A 117 -5.36 -1.86 -10.96
CA ALA A 117 -4.27 -1.53 -11.87
C ALA A 117 -2.94 -1.34 -11.13
N LEU A 118 -2.96 -0.69 -9.96
CA LEU A 118 -1.77 -0.50 -9.11
C LEU A 118 -1.23 -1.84 -8.58
N SER A 119 -2.09 -2.73 -8.09
CA SER A 119 -1.71 -4.08 -7.65
C SER A 119 -1.06 -4.88 -8.77
N LEU A 120 -1.67 -4.89 -9.96
CA LEU A 120 -1.13 -5.59 -11.13
C LEU A 120 0.22 -4.99 -11.58
N ARG A 121 0.36 -3.66 -11.55
CA ARG A 121 1.61 -2.99 -11.89
C ARG A 121 2.70 -3.25 -10.84
N ALA A 122 2.38 -3.16 -9.55
CA ALA A 122 3.31 -3.44 -8.46
C ALA A 122 3.86 -4.88 -8.58
N ARG A 123 2.97 -5.85 -8.85
CA ARG A 123 3.33 -7.26 -8.99
C ARG A 123 4.37 -7.52 -10.10
N ARG A 124 4.37 -6.74 -11.18
CA ARG A 124 5.36 -6.85 -12.28
C ARG A 124 6.76 -6.41 -11.88
N HIS A 125 6.88 -5.50 -10.91
CA HIS A 125 8.16 -4.93 -10.49
C HIS A 125 8.74 -5.58 -9.22
N THR A 126 7.93 -6.32 -8.46
CA THR A 126 8.37 -6.95 -7.21
C THR A 126 9.19 -8.21 -7.44
N ARG A 127 10.44 -8.23 -6.98
CA ARG A 127 11.32 -9.40 -7.06
C ARG A 127 10.96 -10.49 -6.04
N SER A 128 10.50 -10.12 -4.85
CA SER A 128 10.09 -11.05 -3.80
C SER A 128 8.87 -11.90 -4.19
N VAL A 129 8.99 -13.22 -4.10
CA VAL A 129 7.89 -14.17 -4.41
C VAL A 129 6.74 -14.04 -3.40
N VAL A 130 7.05 -13.84 -2.11
CA VAL A 130 6.05 -13.70 -1.06
C VAL A 130 5.21 -12.44 -1.28
N ALA A 131 5.85 -11.30 -1.49
CA ALA A 131 5.14 -10.04 -1.78
C ALA A 131 4.33 -10.14 -3.08
N ARG A 132 4.85 -10.84 -4.10
CA ARG A 132 4.13 -11.08 -5.36
C ARG A 132 2.85 -11.92 -5.16
N ARG A 133 2.88 -12.90 -4.25
CA ARG A 133 1.69 -13.70 -3.90
C ARG A 133 0.65 -12.83 -3.20
N TRP A 134 1.04 -12.03 -2.21
CA TRP A 134 0.10 -11.11 -1.53
C TRP A 134 -0.48 -10.06 -2.48
N LEU A 135 0.31 -9.47 -3.36
CA LEU A 135 -0.19 -8.56 -4.40
C LEU A 135 -1.15 -9.25 -5.37
N ALA A 136 -0.99 -10.55 -5.61
CA ALA A 136 -1.94 -11.32 -6.40
C ALA A 136 -3.27 -11.52 -5.64
N VAL A 137 -3.22 -11.77 -4.32
CA VAL A 137 -4.42 -11.84 -3.47
C VAL A 137 -5.16 -10.50 -3.49
N PHE A 138 -4.46 -9.38 -3.30
CA PHE A 138 -5.10 -8.05 -3.38
C PHE A 138 -5.72 -7.77 -4.75
N ALA A 139 -5.00 -8.06 -5.84
CA ALA A 139 -5.55 -7.93 -7.19
C ALA A 139 -6.81 -8.79 -7.39
N LEU A 140 -6.82 -10.02 -6.88
CA LEU A 140 -7.99 -10.90 -6.97
C LEU A 140 -9.16 -10.37 -6.14
N SER A 141 -8.92 -9.83 -4.94
CA SER A 141 -9.96 -9.19 -4.12
C SER A 141 -10.57 -7.99 -4.86
N HIS A 142 -9.74 -7.07 -5.37
CA HIS A 142 -10.19 -5.93 -6.16
C HIS A 142 -10.99 -6.37 -7.39
N ALA A 143 -10.53 -7.39 -8.11
CA ALA A 143 -11.21 -7.91 -9.28
C ALA A 143 -12.56 -8.57 -8.92
N ALA A 144 -12.62 -9.36 -7.85
CA ALA A 144 -13.86 -9.97 -7.38
C ALA A 144 -14.89 -8.89 -6.98
N PHE A 145 -14.44 -7.85 -6.28
CA PHE A 145 -15.30 -6.74 -5.88
C PHE A 145 -15.74 -5.89 -7.07
N LEU A 146 -14.88 -5.71 -8.08
CA LEU A 146 -15.23 -5.06 -9.35
C LEU A 146 -16.26 -5.88 -10.14
N VAL A 147 -16.10 -7.21 -10.23
CA VAL A 147 -17.10 -8.09 -10.86
C VAL A 147 -18.44 -8.00 -10.13
N TYR A 148 -18.42 -8.04 -8.79
CA TYR A 148 -19.63 -7.84 -7.99
C TYR A 148 -20.29 -6.48 -8.27
N THR A 149 -19.49 -5.41 -8.37
CA THR A 149 -19.96 -4.06 -8.75
C THR A 149 -20.68 -4.09 -10.10
N VAL A 150 -20.06 -4.71 -11.11
CA VAL A 150 -20.61 -4.81 -12.47
C VAL A 150 -21.92 -5.60 -12.46
N LEU A 151 -21.96 -6.76 -11.82
CA LEU A 151 -23.16 -7.59 -11.74
C LEU A 151 -24.32 -6.85 -11.04
N SER A 152 -24.04 -6.16 -9.94
CA SER A 152 -25.04 -5.40 -9.20
C SER A 152 -25.54 -4.18 -9.99
N ALA A 153 -24.66 -3.51 -10.75
CA ALA A 153 -25.05 -2.40 -11.63
C ALA A 153 -26.02 -2.83 -12.75
N PHE A 154 -25.95 -4.09 -13.19
CA PHE A 154 -26.88 -4.67 -14.17
C PHE A 154 -28.08 -5.38 -13.53
N GLY A 155 -28.23 -5.33 -12.20
CA GLY A 155 -29.34 -5.97 -11.48
C GLY A 155 -29.29 -7.50 -11.47
N ALA A 156 -28.12 -8.11 -11.72
CA ALA A 156 -27.94 -9.55 -11.68
C ALA A 156 -27.78 -10.10 -10.24
N VAL A 157 -27.48 -9.22 -9.28
CA VAL A 157 -27.30 -9.50 -7.85
C VAL A 157 -27.84 -8.33 -7.04
#